data_AF-A0A523T048-F1
#
_entry.id   AF-A0A523T048-F1
#
_cell.length_a   1.000
_cell.length_b   1.000
_cell.length_c   1.000
_cell.angle_alpha   90.00
_cell.angle_beta   90.00
_cell.angle_gamma   90.00
#
_symmetry.space_group_name_H-M   'P 1'
#
loop_
_entity.id
_entity.type
_entity.pdbx_description
1 polymer ?
#
loop_
_entity_poly.entity_id
_entity_poly.type
_entity_poly.pdbx_seq_one_letter_code
_entity_poly.pdbx_strand_id
1 'polypeptide(L)' 'MQEISLEKIWERYENKYRFLAMASREARRLIEEVAEGRIDAVENPYSLGLARTLRGEVEEKEE' A
#
# COMPACT_ATOMS: atom_id res chain seq x y z
N MET A 1 2.61 -4.91 14.15
CA MET A 1 1.82 -4.23 13.10
C MET A 1 1.53 -2.83 13.58
N GLN A 2 1.91 -1.80 12.83
CA GLN A 2 1.35 -0.46 13.06
C GLN A 2 -0.11 -0.49 12.61
N GLU A 3 -1.03 -0.13 13.50
CA GLU A 3 -2.44 0.02 13.12
C GLU A 3 -2.57 1.24 12.20
N ILE A 4 -3.02 1.00 10.97
CA ILE A 4 -3.35 2.06 10.03
C ILE A 4 -4.81 2.45 10.30
N SER A 5 -4.99 3.63 10.90
CA SER A 5 -6.31 4.20 11.17
C SER A 5 -6.95 4.72 9.88
N LEU A 6 -8.22 4.45 9.66
CA LEU A 6 -8.98 4.96 8.52
C LEU A 6 -8.99 6.50 8.52
N GLU A 7 -9.03 7.12 9.68
CA GLU A 7 -9.05 8.57 9.87
C GLU A 7 -7.86 9.25 9.16
N LYS A 8 -6.65 8.71 9.29
CA LYS A 8 -5.45 9.22 8.60
C LYS A 8 -5.54 9.12 7.08
N ILE A 9 -6.20 8.08 6.57
CA ILE A 9 -6.45 7.94 5.13
C ILE A 9 -7.43 9.03 4.68
N TRP A 10 -8.45 9.32 5.49
CA TRP A 10 -9.49 10.32 5.20
C TRP A 10 -8.95 11.74 5.20
N GLU A 11 -7.95 12.04 6.02
CA GLU A 11 -7.28 13.34 6.05
C GLU A 11 -6.43 13.61 4.80
N ARG A 12 -5.85 12.56 4.21
CA ARG A 12 -4.89 12.69 3.10
C ARG A 12 -5.51 12.48 1.72
N TYR A 13 -6.53 11.62 1.61
CA TYR A 13 -7.13 11.25 0.34
C TYR A 13 -8.62 11.60 0.31
N GLU A 14 -9.00 12.52 -0.58
CA GLU A 14 -10.39 12.89 -0.83
C GLU A 14 -11.19 11.69 -1.35
N ASN A 15 -10.62 10.94 -2.31
CA ASN A 15 -11.20 9.71 -2.83
C ASN A 15 -10.57 8.47 -2.19
N LYS A 16 -11.34 7.80 -1.33
CA LYS A 16 -10.91 6.63 -0.56
C LYS A 16 -10.73 5.38 -1.43
N TYR A 17 -11.56 5.25 -2.45
CA TYR A 17 -11.45 4.13 -3.39
C TYR A 17 -10.18 4.25 -4.22
N ARG A 18 -9.77 5.48 -4.55
CA ARG A 18 -8.48 5.75 -5.20
C ARG A 18 -7.31 5.30 -4.33
N PHE A 19 -7.32 5.67 -3.05
CA PHE A 19 -6.31 5.18 -2.09
C PHE A 19 -6.27 3.65 -2.02
N LEU A 20 -7.42 3.00 -1.88
CA LEU A 20 -7.48 1.54 -1.81
C LEU A 20 -6.99 0.87 -3.08
N ALA A 21 -7.29 1.44 -4.25
CA ALA A 21 -6.79 0.94 -5.53
C ALA A 21 -5.26 1.04 -5.61
N MET A 22 -4.68 2.17 -5.20
CA MET A 22 -3.22 2.35 -5.14
C MET A 22 -2.56 1.35 -4.18
N ALA A 23 -3.09 1.23 -2.96
CA ALA A 23 -2.57 0.31 -1.96
C ALA A 23 -2.66 -1.16 -2.43
N SER A 24 -3.73 -1.52 -3.13
CA SER A 24 -3.92 -2.86 -3.69
C SER A 24 -2.90 -3.16 -4.81
N ARG A 25 -2.60 -2.18 -5.67
CA ARG A 25 -1.57 -2.32 -6.71
C ARG A 25 -0.18 -2.48 -6.10
N GLU A 26 0.15 -1.70 -5.08
CA GLU A 26 1.43 -1.83 -4.37
C GLU A 26 1.54 -3.17 -3.65
N ALA A 27 0.48 -3.61 -2.96
CA ALA A 27 0.46 -4.93 -2.32
C ALA A 27 0.69 -6.05 -3.33
N ARG A 28 0.10 -5.96 -4.53
CA ARG A 28 0.34 -6.93 -5.61
C ARG A 28 1.80 -6.94 -6.06
N ARG A 29 2.41 -5.78 -6.28
CA ARG A 29 3.84 -5.66 -6.62
C ARG A 29 4.72 -6.30 -5.55
N LEU A 30 4.41 -6.06 -4.28
CA LEU A 30 5.12 -6.63 -3.14
C LEU A 30 5.01 -8.16 -3.09
N ILE A 31 3.83 -8.72 -3.38
CA ILE A 31 3.62 -10.17 -3.46
C ILE A 31 4.48 -10.78 -4.56
N GLU A 32 4.56 -10.14 -5.72
CA GLU A 32 5.40 -10.58 -6.84
C GLU A 32 6.89 -10.55 -6.46
N GLU A 33 7.34 -9.48 -5.81
CA GLU A 33 8.73 -9.37 -5.34
C GLU A 33 9.08 -10.39 -4.24
N VAL A 34 8.14 -10.72 -3.34
CA VAL A 34 8.34 -11.80 -2.35
C VAL A 34 8.42 -13.16 -3.05
N ALA A 35 7.56 -13.42 -4.03
CA ALA A 35 7.58 -14.66 -4.80
C ALA A 35 8.89 -14.84 -5.59
N GLU A 36 9.48 -13.74 -6.05
CA GLU A 36 10.78 -13.72 -6.72
C GLU A 36 11.98 -13.72 -5.75
N GLY A 37 11.74 -13.71 -4.44
CA GLY A 37 12.80 -13.67 -3.41
C GLY A 37 13.55 -12.35 -3.34
N ARG A 38 12.99 -11.26 -3.87
CA ARG A 38 13.56 -9.89 -3.82
C ARG A 38 13.30 -9.18 -2.49
N ILE A 39 12.25 -9.57 -1.76
CA ILE A 39 11.97 -9.12 -0.40
C ILE A 39 11.63 -10.29 0.50
N ASP A 40 11.97 -10.12 1.79
CA ASP A 40 11.71 -11.12 2.82
C ASP A 40 10.23 -11.07 3.27
N ALA A 41 9.63 -12.23 3.50
CA ALA A 41 8.20 -12.39 3.78
C ALA A 41 7.81 -12.01 5.23
N VAL A 42 8.72 -11.37 5.97
CA VAL A 42 8.55 -11.03 7.40
C VAL A 42 7.42 -10.01 7.59
N GLU A 43 7.16 -9.15 6.60
CA GLU A 43 6.02 -8.24 6.59
C GLU A 43 4.92 -8.70 5.65
N ASN A 44 3.68 -8.65 6.14
CA ASN A 44 2.50 -8.89 5.31
C ASN A 44 2.42 -7.84 4.18
N PRO A 45 2.47 -8.25 2.89
CA PRO A 45 2.46 -7.33 1.74
C PRO A 45 1.29 -6.35 1.71
N TYR A 46 0.13 -6.74 2.24
CA TYR A 46 -1.05 -5.87 2.29
C TYR A 46 -0.88 -4.73 3.30
N SER A 47 -0.39 -5.04 4.50
CA SER A 47 -0.10 -4.03 5.53
C SER A 47 0.99 -3.08 5.07
N LEU A 48 2.02 -3.60 4.42
CA LEU A 48 3.11 -2.80 3.86
C LEU A 48 2.62 -1.90 2.72
N GLY A 49 1.79 -2.43 1.81
CA GLY A 49 1.19 -1.65 0.72
C GLY A 49 0.38 -0.47 1.23
N LEU A 50 -0.51 -0.70 2.20
CA LEU A 50 -1.27 0.37 2.86
C LEU A 50 -0.37 1.42 3.52
N ALA A 51 0.69 0.99 4.22
CA ALA A 51 1.61 1.89 4.90
C ALA A 51 2.41 2.76 3.91
N ARG A 52 2.91 2.17 2.82
CA ARG A 52 3.64 2.90 1.77
C ARG A 52 2.74 3.90 1.06
N THR A 53 1.53 3.50 0.69
CA THR A 53 0.56 4.41 0.06
C THR A 53 0.20 5.56 1.00
N LEU A 54 -0.08 5.30 2.28
CA LEU A 54 -0.42 6.37 3.23
C LEU A 54 0.72 7.37 3.44
N ARG A 55 1.98 6.91 3.36
CA ARG A 55 3.17 7.77 3.41
C ARG A 55 3.37 8.57 2.12
N GLY A 56 2.72 8.18 1.01
CA GLY A 56 2.90 8.78 -0.31
C GLY A 56 4.13 8.25 -1.05
N GLU A 57 4.60 7.05 -0.69
CA GLU A 57 5.75 6.38 -1.31
C GLU A 57 5.37 5.62 -2.59
N VAL A 58 4.07 5.55 -2.91
CA VAL A 58 3.52 4.88 -4.09
C VAL A 58 3.11 5.93 -5.10
N GLU A 59 3.77 5.93 -6.26
CA GLU A 59 3.44 6.83 -7.36
C GLU A 59 2.04 6.57 -7.89
N GLU A 60 1.31 7.66 -8.10
CA GLU A 60 0.02 7.64 -8.73
C GLU A 60 0.20 7.57 -10.24
N LYS A 61 -0.05 6.39 -10.82
CA LYS A 61 -0.17 6.28 -12.27
C LYS A 61 -1.57 6.75 -12.68
N GLU A 62 -1.63 7.86 -13.40
CA GLU A 62 -2.82 8.19 -14.20
C GLU A 62 -2.97 7.11 -15.28
N GLU A 63 -4.11 6.41 -15.25
CA GLU A 63 -4.53 5.49 -16.33
C GLU A 63 -5.22 6.26 -17.45
#